data_AF-A0A9Q3C2R0-F1
#
_entry.id   AF-A0A9Q3C2R0-F1
#
_cell.length_a   1.000
_cell.length_b   1.000
_cell.length_c   1.000
_cell.angle_alpha   90.00
_cell.angle_beta   90.00
_cell.angle_gamma   90.00
#
_symmetry.space_group_name_H-M   'P 1'
#
loop_
_entity.id
_entity.type
_entity.pdbx_description
1 polymer ?
#
loop_
_entity_poly.entity_id
_entity_poly.type
_entity_poly.pdbx_seq_one_letter_code
_entity_poly.pdbx_strand_id
1 'polypeptide(L)'
;MKEIRGRRNWPWWKSQIIQKYSNGTWIGQKTISFENEKYSVDNDPYEGCPSQSERLKGIDPQMKIQMRNHKILTKNASRTRACSKIQMQPKLHSR
;
A
#
# COMPACT_ATOMS: atom_id res chain seq x y z
N MET A 1 -21.61 22.55 42.93
CA MET A 1 -21.15 21.21 42.48
C MET A 1 -20.39 21.39 41.18
N LYS A 2 -19.14 20.93 41.06
CA LYS A 2 -18.37 21.00 39.81
C LYS A 2 -18.87 19.90 38.85
N GLU A 3 -19.45 20.29 37.72
CA GLU A 3 -19.79 19.38 36.62
C GLU A 3 -18.52 18.67 36.12
N ILE A 4 -18.45 17.34 36.29
CA ILE A 4 -17.42 16.51 35.64
C ILE A 4 -17.88 16.26 34.21
N ARG A 5 -17.66 17.21 33.31
CA ARG A 5 -17.85 16.99 31.87
C ARG A 5 -16.71 16.10 31.35
N GLY A 6 -17.04 14.87 30.95
CA GLY A 6 -16.21 14.16 29.95
C GLY A 6 -15.62 12.79 30.30
N ARG A 7 -16.24 11.95 31.16
CA ARG A 7 -15.82 10.53 31.21
C ARG A 7 -16.42 9.76 30.03
N ARG A 8 -15.69 9.74 28.90
CA ARG A 8 -15.99 8.81 27.80
C ARG A 8 -15.98 7.38 28.37
N ASN A 9 -17.10 6.68 28.20
CA ASN A 9 -17.32 5.36 28.79
C ASN A 9 -16.54 4.27 28.05
N TRP A 10 -16.39 3.10 28.66
CA TRP A 10 -15.66 1.97 28.06
C TRP A 10 -16.15 1.57 26.66
N PRO A 11 -17.47 1.57 26.35
CA PRO A 11 -17.96 1.36 24.98
C PRO A 11 -17.40 2.34 23.94
N TRP A 12 -17.28 3.62 24.30
CA TRP A 12 -16.68 4.63 23.42
C TRP A 12 -15.20 4.33 23.17
N TRP A 13 -14.43 3.98 24.20
CA TRP A 13 -13.03 3.60 24.03
C TRP A 13 -12.87 2.33 23.19
N LYS A 14 -13.73 1.33 23.42
CA LYS A 14 -13.76 0.09 22.64
C LYS A 14 -14.03 0.36 21.16
N SER A 15 -14.98 1.24 20.83
CA SER A 15 -15.27 1.58 19.43
C SER A 15 -14.12 2.31 18.75
N GLN A 16 -13.44 3.22 19.45
CA GLN A 16 -12.27 3.92 18.92
C GLN A 16 -11.07 2.99 18.72
N ILE A 17 -10.84 2.06 19.65
CA ILE A 17 -9.81 1.02 19.53
C ILE A 17 -10.13 0.16 18.30
N ILE A 18 -11.34 -0.39 18.21
CA ILE A 18 -11.75 -1.21 17.06
C ILE A 18 -11.58 -0.43 15.77
N GLN A 19 -12.10 0.79 15.64
CA GLN A 19 -11.97 1.60 14.44
C GLN A 19 -10.50 1.88 14.09
N LYS A 20 -9.67 2.25 15.07
CA LYS A 20 -8.26 2.58 14.84
C LYS A 20 -7.46 1.37 14.40
N TYR A 21 -7.64 0.22 15.05
CA TYR A 21 -6.91 -1.01 14.72
C TYR A 21 -7.50 -1.70 13.48
N SER A 22 -8.81 -1.71 13.27
CA SER A 22 -9.43 -2.25 12.05
C SER A 22 -8.99 -1.47 10.82
N ASN A 23 -8.99 -0.14 10.90
CA ASN A 23 -8.53 0.71 9.80
C ASN A 23 -7.02 0.57 9.60
N GLY A 24 -6.23 0.52 10.68
CA GLY A 24 -4.78 0.31 10.60
C GLY A 24 -4.41 -1.04 9.97
N THR A 25 -5.06 -2.13 10.39
CA THR A 25 -4.86 -3.47 9.81
C THR A 25 -5.28 -3.51 8.34
N TRP A 26 -6.43 -2.92 7.99
CA TRP A 26 -6.88 -2.83 6.61
C TRP A 26 -5.92 -2.03 5.73
N ILE A 27 -5.48 -0.86 6.18
CA ILE A 27 -4.49 -0.03 5.48
C ILE A 27 -3.18 -0.80 5.32
N GLY A 28 -2.72 -1.50 6.35
CA GLY A 28 -1.54 -2.36 6.29
C GLY A 28 -1.67 -3.46 5.24
N GLN A 29 -2.78 -4.20 5.24
CA GLN A 29 -3.06 -5.25 4.25
C GLN A 29 -3.10 -4.70 2.83
N LYS A 30 -3.74 -3.55 2.60
CA LYS A 30 -3.79 -2.91 1.28
C LYS A 30 -2.40 -2.42 0.84
N THR A 31 -1.59 -1.92 1.77
CA THR A 31 -0.21 -1.48 1.50
C THR A 31 0.66 -2.66 1.10
N ILE A 32 0.67 -3.75 1.87
CA ILE A 32 1.39 -4.99 1.54
C ILE A 32 0.93 -5.54 0.19
N SER A 33 -0.38 -5.55 -0.06
CA SER A 33 -0.95 -5.99 -1.34
C SER A 33 -0.46 -5.14 -2.51
N PHE A 34 -0.44 -3.80 -2.33
CA PHE A 34 0.12 -2.88 -3.32
C PHE A 34 1.61 -3.15 -3.52
N GLU A 35 2.41 -3.34 -2.48
CA GLU A 35 3.86 -3.58 -2.62
C GLU A 35 4.16 -4.91 -3.32
N ASN A 36 3.43 -5.97 -2.99
CA ASN A 36 3.67 -7.31 -3.49
C ASN A 36 3.18 -7.53 -4.93
N GLU A 37 2.11 -6.85 -5.36
CA GLU A 37 1.53 -6.99 -6.70
C GLU A 37 2.57 -6.80 -7.80
N LYS A 38 2.87 -7.87 -8.54
CA LYS A 38 3.86 -7.89 -9.62
C LYS A 38 3.26 -7.26 -10.87
N TYR A 39 3.92 -6.23 -11.37
CA TYR A 39 3.65 -5.71 -12.71
C TYR A 39 4.43 -6.61 -13.68
N SER A 40 3.71 -7.38 -14.51
CA SER A 40 4.33 -8.06 -15.65
C SER A 40 4.23 -7.14 -16.86
N VAL A 41 5.27 -7.12 -17.69
CA VAL A 41 5.22 -6.45 -19.01
C VAL A 41 4.19 -7.13 -19.92
N ASP A 42 3.92 -8.40 -19.66
CA ASP A 42 2.92 -9.21 -20.37
C ASP A 42 1.47 -8.91 -19.91
N ASN A 43 1.30 -8.22 -18.78
CA ASN A 43 -0.03 -7.82 -18.34
C ASN A 43 -0.45 -6.54 -19.05
N ASP A 44 -1.72 -6.49 -19.46
CA ASP A 44 -2.28 -5.29 -20.07
C ASP A 44 -2.16 -4.10 -19.08
N PRO A 45 -1.48 -3.00 -19.48
CA PRO A 45 -1.42 -1.77 -18.69
C PRO A 45 -2.81 -1.25 -18.29
N TYR A 46 -3.83 -1.51 -19.11
CA TYR A 46 -5.23 -1.14 -18.85
C TYR A 46 -5.89 -2.01 -17.77
N GLU A 47 -5.33 -3.15 -17.40
CA GLU A 47 -5.79 -3.96 -16.27
C GLU A 47 -4.95 -3.73 -15.00
N GLY A 48 -3.63 -3.62 -15.16
CA GLY A 48 -2.70 -3.50 -14.03
C GLY A 48 -2.70 -2.12 -13.36
N CYS A 49 -2.77 -1.03 -14.13
CA CYS A 49 -2.73 0.33 -13.58
C CYS A 49 -4.01 0.70 -12.79
N PRO A 50 -5.23 0.35 -13.24
CA PRO A 50 -6.43 0.61 -12.46
C PRO A 50 -6.46 -0.12 -11.10
N SER A 51 -6.11 -1.41 -11.07
CA SER A 51 -6.03 -2.19 -9.81
C SER A 51 -5.10 -1.52 -8.79
N GLN A 52 -3.91 -1.10 -9.21
CA GLN A 52 -2.94 -0.44 -8.34
C GLN A 52 -3.44 0.94 -7.87
N SER A 53 -4.12 1.69 -8.75
CA SER A 53 -4.71 2.99 -8.42
C SER A 53 -5.84 2.87 -7.39
N GLU A 54 -6.71 1.87 -7.52
CA GLU A 54 -7.79 1.59 -6.56
C GLU A 54 -7.24 1.21 -5.19
N ARG A 55 -6.18 0.40 -5.13
CA ARG A 55 -5.52 0.03 -3.88
C ARG A 55 -4.93 1.24 -3.17
N LEU A 56 -4.27 2.14 -3.91
CA LEU A 56 -3.77 3.40 -3.36
C LEU A 56 -4.89 4.31 -2.87
N LYS A 57 -6.04 4.33 -3.55
CA LYS A 57 -7.24 5.04 -3.10
C LYS A 57 -7.86 4.42 -1.85
N GLY A 58 -7.75 3.11 -1.67
CA GLY A 58 -8.16 2.41 -0.46
C GLY A 58 -7.23 2.63 0.75
N ILE A 59 -5.95 2.94 0.49
CA ILE A 59 -4.95 3.30 1.52
C ILE A 59 -5.12 4.77 1.94
N ASP A 60 -5.24 5.66 0.96
CA ASP A 60 -5.44 7.10 1.16
C ASP A 60 -6.43 7.63 0.11
N PRO A 61 -7.71 7.80 0.48
CA PRO A 61 -8.74 8.31 -0.42
C PRO A 61 -8.47 9.74 -0.91
N GLN A 62 -7.72 10.54 -0.14
CA GLN A 62 -7.39 11.93 -0.46
C GLN A 62 -6.15 12.03 -1.36
N MET A 63 -5.50 10.90 -1.68
CA MET A 63 -4.34 10.88 -2.55
C MET A 63 -4.67 11.43 -3.94
N LYS A 64 -3.98 12.51 -4.33
CA LYS A 64 -4.08 13.10 -5.67
C LYS A 64 -3.67 12.09 -6.73
N ILE A 65 -4.34 12.15 -7.89
CA ILE A 65 -4.09 11.22 -9.00
C ILE A 65 -2.62 11.25 -9.48
N GLN A 66 -2.01 12.43 -9.51
CA GLN A 66 -0.60 12.61 -9.87
C GLN A 66 0.33 11.84 -8.91
N MET A 67 0.03 11.89 -7.61
CA MET A 67 0.80 11.17 -6.59
C MET A 67 0.60 9.66 -6.69
N ARG A 68 -0.62 9.20 -7.00
CA ARG A 68 -0.90 7.78 -7.30
C ARG A 68 -0.08 7.29 -8.49
N ASN A 69 -0.13 8.02 -9.60
CA ASN A 69 0.61 7.67 -10.82
C ASN A 69 2.12 7.64 -10.57
N HIS A 70 2.65 8.63 -9.86
CA HIS A 70 4.07 8.66 -9.49
C HIS A 70 4.47 7.43 -8.65
N LYS A 71 3.66 7.04 -7.65
CA LYS A 71 3.93 5.84 -6.83
C LYS A 71 3.93 4.55 -7.67
N ILE A 72 2.96 4.42 -8.57
CA ILE A 72 2.87 3.27 -9.49
C ILE A 72 4.12 3.19 -10.39
N LEU A 73 4.48 4.30 -11.04
CA LEU A 73 5.64 4.36 -11.93
C LEU A 73 6.95 4.10 -11.18
N THR A 74 7.15 4.69 -10.00
CA THR A 74 8.36 4.51 -9.18
C THR A 74 8.51 3.06 -8.73
N LYS A 75 7.41 2.42 -8.31
CA LYS A 75 7.40 1.00 -7.94
C LYS A 75 7.79 0.11 -9.11
N ASN A 76 7.18 0.33 -10.28
CA ASN A 76 7.46 -0.45 -11.49
C ASN A 76 8.90 -0.23 -11.97
N ALA A 77 9.37 1.02 -12.03
CA ALA A 77 10.74 1.35 -12.44
C ALA A 77 11.81 0.81 -11.48
N SER A 78 11.53 0.78 -10.17
CA SER A 78 12.45 0.20 -9.17
C SER A 78 12.57 -1.31 -9.36
N ARG A 79 11.48 -1.99 -9.71
CA ARG A 79 11.46 -3.43 -9.99
C ARG A 79 12.11 -3.78 -11.32
N THR A 80 11.86 -3.02 -12.39
CA THR A 80 12.58 -3.20 -13.66
C THR A 80 14.08 -3.10 -13.45
N ARG A 81 14.54 -2.08 -12.70
CA ARG A 81 15.97 -1.93 -12.34
C ARG A 81 16.50 -3.09 -11.49
N ALA A 82 15.71 -3.63 -10.57
CA ALA A 82 16.11 -4.79 -9.77
C ALA A 82 16.23 -6.06 -10.62
N CYS A 83 15.28 -6.32 -11.53
CA CYS A 83 15.33 -7.45 -12.45
C CYS A 83 16.53 -7.37 -13.41
N SER A 84 16.81 -6.19 -13.98
CA SER A 84 17.98 -6.00 -14.85
C SER A 84 19.31 -6.24 -14.13
N LYS A 85 19.41 -5.90 -12.84
CA LYS A 85 20.62 -6.16 -12.04
C LYS A 85 20.83 -7.64 -11.73
N ILE A 86 19.76 -8.41 -11.52
CA ILE A 86 19.85 -9.86 -11.29
C ILE A 86 20.27 -10.58 -12.58
N GLN A 87 19.77 -10.14 -13.74
CA GLN A 87 20.07 -10.75 -15.03
C GLN A 87 21.50 -10.48 -15.52
N MET A 88 22.14 -9.40 -15.04
CA MET A 88 23.54 -9.07 -15.34
C MET A 88 24.56 -9.65 -14.36
N GLN A 89 24.15 -10.37 -13.30
CA GLN A 89 25.12 -11.12 -12.50
C GLN A 89 25.49 -12.40 -13.26
N PRO A 90 26.73 -12.52 -13.81
CA PRO A 90 27.16 -13.79 -14.37
C PRO A 90 27.11 -14.81 -13.24
N LYS A 91 26.54 -15.99 -13.50
CA LYS A 91 26.64 -17.14 -12.61
C LYS A 91 28.12 -17.40 -12.39
N LEU A 92 28.67 -16.94 -11.26
CA LEU A 92 29.97 -17.33 -10.77
C LEU A 92 29.90 -18.85 -10.61
N HIS A 93 30.38 -19.54 -11.64
CA HIS A 93 30.63 -20.97 -11.56
C HIS A 93 31.72 -21.13 -10.51
N SER A 94 31.33 -21.53 -9.32
CA SER A 94 32.25 -22.11 -8.34
C SER A 94 32.84 -23.36 -9.01
N ARG A 95 34.11 -23.28 -9.38
CA ARG A 95 34.96 -24.46 -9.54
C ARG A 95 35.47 -24.87 -8.18
#